data_AF-A0A9P0Q5X7-F1
#
_entry.id   AF-A0A9P0Q5X7-F1
#
_cell.length_a   1.000
_cell.length_b   1.000
_cell.length_c   1.000
_cell.angle_alpha   90.00
_cell.angle_beta   90.00
_cell.angle_gamma   90.00
#
_symmetry.space_group_name_H-M   'P 1'
#
loop_
_entity.id
_entity.type
_entity.pdbx_description
1 polymer ?
#
loop_
_entity_poly.entity_id
_entity_poly.type
_entity_poly.pdbx_seq_one_letter_code
_entity_poly.pdbx_strand_id
1 'polypeptide(L)'
;MMKPYPRAQILHDEKKRKFNFCLSKARRTSENAFGIMSTIFRIFFIPINLKTETETDSIIVVCCNMLRDDYLSLNPTKVDITPNLEGFPTQNLINLAGTGGFAGAEGFEVRR
;
A
#
# COMPACT_ATOMS: atom_id res chain seq x y z
N MET A 1 1.32 15.39 -10.83
CA MET A 1 0.25 14.53 -10.28
C MET A 1 -1.06 14.74 -11.05
N MET A 2 -1.85 13.68 -11.26
CA MET A 2 -3.17 13.80 -11.92
C MET A 2 -4.25 14.32 -10.96
N LYS A 3 -5.20 15.08 -11.51
CA LYS A 3 -6.33 15.68 -10.76
C LYS A 3 -7.53 14.72 -10.73
N PRO A 4 -8.16 14.49 -9.56
CA PRO A 4 -9.39 13.68 -9.50
C PRO A 4 -10.55 14.37 -10.23
N TYR A 5 -11.46 13.59 -10.80
CA TYR A 5 -12.70 14.08 -11.40
C TYR A 5 -13.67 14.59 -10.32
N PRO A 6 -14.38 15.71 -10.56
CA PRO A 6 -15.42 16.19 -9.66
C PRO A 6 -16.57 15.20 -9.48
N ARG A 7 -17.26 15.27 -8.33
CA ARG A 7 -18.35 14.34 -7.96
C ARG A 7 -19.49 14.31 -8.99
N ALA A 8 -19.82 15.46 -9.58
CA ALA A 8 -20.84 15.54 -10.63
C ALA A 8 -20.48 14.70 -11.88
N GLN A 9 -19.20 14.61 -12.23
CA GLN A 9 -18.76 13.91 -13.44
C GLN A 9 -18.64 12.39 -13.25
N ILE A 10 -18.38 11.92 -12.03
CA ILE A 10 -18.28 10.48 -11.74
C ILE A 10 -19.65 9.80 -11.58
N LEU A 11 -20.73 10.57 -11.34
CA LEU A 11 -22.08 10.04 -11.15
C LEU A 11 -22.64 9.42 -12.44
N HIS A 12 -22.27 9.99 -13.58
CA HIS A 12 -22.78 9.58 -14.90
C HIS A 12 -21.73 8.84 -15.75
N ASP A 13 -20.50 8.68 -15.25
CA ASP A 13 -19.39 8.06 -15.99
C ASP A 13 -18.62 7.06 -15.10
N GLU A 14 -18.83 5.78 -15.36
CA GLU A 14 -18.20 4.69 -14.62
C GLU A 14 -16.67 4.66 -14.79
N LYS A 15 -16.15 5.06 -15.95
CA LYS A 15 -14.69 5.09 -16.20
C LYS A 15 -14.03 6.14 -15.31
N LYS A 16 -14.65 7.32 -15.19
CA LYS A 16 -14.17 8.38 -14.26
C LYS A 16 -14.27 7.96 -12.80
N ARG A 17 -15.31 7.20 -12.43
CA ARG A 17 -15.44 6.62 -11.08
C ARG A 17 -14.31 5.62 -10.79
N LYS A 18 -14.02 4.70 -11.71
CA LYS A 18 -12.90 3.73 -11.60
C LYS A 18 -11.55 4.44 -11.50
N PHE A 19 -11.33 5.46 -12.34
CA PHE A 19 -10.12 6.28 -12.26
C PHE A 19 -9.93 6.94 -10.89
N ASN A 20 -10.96 7.63 -10.38
CA ASN A 20 -10.89 8.26 -9.06
C ASN A 20 -10.64 7.24 -7.94
N PHE A 21 -11.26 6.06 -8.03
CA PHE A 21 -11.03 4.98 -7.07
C PHE A 21 -9.57 4.49 -7.09
N CYS A 22 -9.01 4.19 -8.26
CA CYS A 22 -7.61 3.78 -8.39
C CYS A 22 -6.65 4.86 -7.90
N LEU A 23 -6.92 6.13 -8.24
CA LEU A 23 -6.13 7.27 -7.81
C LEU A 23 -6.16 7.43 -6.28
N SER A 24 -7.34 7.33 -5.66
CA SER A 24 -7.48 7.37 -4.19
C SER A 24 -6.78 6.20 -3.52
N LYS A 25 -6.88 4.98 -4.08
CA LYS A 25 -6.19 3.80 -3.57
C LYS A 25 -4.67 3.98 -3.62
N ALA A 26 -4.14 4.44 -4.76
CA ALA A 26 -2.72 4.73 -4.93
C ALA A 26 -2.23 5.77 -3.91
N ARG A 27 -2.96 6.89 -3.74
CA ARG A 27 -2.64 7.92 -2.74
C ARG A 27 -2.60 7.35 -1.33
N ARG A 28 -3.65 6.61 -0.94
CA ARG A 28 -3.71 6.00 0.40
C ARG A 28 -2.54 5.06 0.64
N THR A 29 -2.18 4.23 -0.33
CA THR A 29 -1.02 3.32 -0.22
C THR A 29 0.28 4.11 -0.09
N SER A 30 0.50 5.13 -0.92
CA SER A 30 1.71 5.96 -0.83
C SER A 30 1.78 6.73 0.50
N GLU A 31 0.69 7.37 0.92
CA GLU A 31 0.63 8.15 2.16
C GLU A 31 0.87 7.27 3.39
N ASN A 32 0.26 6.08 3.44
CA ASN A 32 0.50 5.14 4.53
C ASN A 32 1.96 4.67 4.58
N ALA A 33 2.56 4.36 3.43
CA ALA A 33 3.95 3.93 3.35
C ALA A 33 4.91 5.05 3.82
N PHE A 34 4.75 6.27 3.29
CA PHE A 34 5.54 7.42 3.72
C PHE A 34 5.27 7.82 5.17
N GLY A 35 4.06 7.59 5.69
CA GLY A 35 3.75 7.75 7.11
C GLY A 35 4.65 6.89 7.98
N ILE A 36 4.71 5.58 7.73
CA ILE A 36 5.58 4.65 8.46
C ILE A 36 7.06 5.05 8.29
N MET A 37 7.49 5.26 7.04
CA MET A 37 8.88 5.62 6.75
C MET A 37 9.30 6.92 7.44
N SER A 38 8.46 7.95 7.44
CA SER A 38 8.76 9.22 8.11
C SER A 38 8.83 9.08 9.63
N THR A 39 7.99 8.24 10.25
CA THR A 39 8.06 8.02 11.70
C THR A 39 9.35 7.34 12.15
N ILE A 40 9.98 6.56 11.27
CA ILE A 40 11.16 5.76 11.59
C ILE A 40 12.44 6.48 11.13
N PHE A 41 12.46 7.01 9.90
CA PHE A 41 13.63 7.63 9.30
C PHE A 41 13.56 9.15 9.38
N ARG A 42 14.47 9.75 10.15
CA ARG A 42 14.60 11.21 10.28
C ARG A 42 14.99 11.92 8.97
N ILE A 43 15.54 11.18 8.01
CA ILE A 43 15.98 11.72 6.71
C ILE A 43 14.84 12.40 5.92
N PHE A 44 13.59 12.00 6.13
CA PHE A 44 12.42 12.61 5.48
C PHE A 44 12.05 14.00 6.02
N PHE A 45 12.63 14.43 7.15
CA PHE A 45 12.37 15.75 7.74
C PHE A 45 13.52 16.76 7.55
N ILE A 46 14.61 16.34 6.90
CA ILE A 46 15.80 17.16 6.70
C ILE A 46 15.90 17.52 5.21
N PRO A 47 16.27 18.76 4.86
CA PRO A 47 16.56 19.10 3.47
C PRO A 47 17.76 18.27 2.98
N ILE A 48 17.54 17.45 1.96
CA ILE A 48 18.57 16.59 1.38
C ILE A 48 19.09 17.23 0.10
N ASN A 49 20.39 17.54 0.06
CA ASN A 49 21.03 18.10 -1.12
C ASN A 49 21.44 16.98 -2.08
N LEU A 50 20.46 16.47 -2.85
CA LEU A 50 20.65 15.37 -3.79
C LEU A 50 20.14 15.73 -5.18
N LYS A 51 20.73 15.11 -6.20
CA LYS A 51 20.18 15.14 -7.56
C LYS A 51 18.89 14.33 -7.58
N THR A 52 17.78 15.00 -7.91
CA THR A 52 16.42 14.49 -7.77
C THR A 52 16.06 13.32 -8.69
N GLU A 53 16.89 12.99 -9.67
CA GLU A 53 16.51 12.05 -10.74
C GLU A 53 16.82 10.58 -10.42
N THR A 54 17.75 10.29 -9.52
CA THR A 54 18.21 8.89 -9.27
C THR A 54 18.41 8.60 -7.78
N GLU A 55 18.79 9.61 -7.02
CA GLU A 55 19.12 9.45 -5.60
C GLU A 55 17.86 9.32 -4.72
N THR A 56 16.73 9.92 -5.13
CA THR A 56 15.47 9.84 -4.37
C THR A 56 14.89 8.42 -4.36
N ASP A 57 14.91 7.75 -5.51
CA ASP A 57 14.42 6.37 -5.63
C ASP A 57 15.30 5.42 -4.83
N SER A 58 16.62 5.65 -4.84
CA SER A 58 17.59 4.88 -4.07
C SER A 58 17.31 4.97 -2.56
N ILE A 59 17.02 6.17 -2.03
CA ILE A 59 16.65 6.34 -0.62
C ILE A 59 15.37 5.57 -0.28
N ILE A 60 14.34 5.66 -1.13
CA ILE A 60 13.07 4.98 -0.90
C ILE A 60 13.26 3.46 -0.88
N VAL A 61 14.04 2.90 -1.82
CA VAL A 61 14.34 1.47 -1.89
C VAL A 61 15.10 1.01 -0.65
N VAL A 62 16.14 1.75 -0.23
CA VAL A 62 16.91 1.42 0.96
C VAL A 62 16.03 1.45 2.21
N CYS A 63 15.24 2.50 2.41
CA CYS A 63 14.30 2.59 3.54
C CYS A 63 13.29 1.43 3.56
N CYS A 64 12.72 1.07 2.40
CA CYS A 64 11.80 -0.07 2.30
C CYS A 64 12.48 -1.40 2.66
N ASN A 65 13.71 -1.62 2.18
CA ASN A 65 14.45 -2.85 2.47
C ASN A 65 14.81 -2.95 3.96
N MET A 66 15.27 -1.86 4.58
CA MET A 66 15.54 -1.84 6.03
C MET A 66 14.29 -2.17 6.85
N LEU A 67 13.13 -1.60 6.50
CA LEU A 67 11.87 -1.94 7.18
C LEU A 67 11.47 -3.40 7.00
N ARG A 68 11.75 -3.97 5.83
CA ARG A 68 11.50 -5.39 5.56
C ARG A 68 12.39 -6.27 6.43
N ASP A 69 13.68 -5.96 6.50
CA ASP A 69 14.65 -6.73 7.28
C ASP A 69 14.31 -6.66 8.79
N ASP A 70 13.99 -5.47 9.30
CA ASP A 70 13.51 -5.28 10.67
C ASP A 70 12.24 -6.11 10.92
N TYR A 71 11.28 -6.08 10.00
CA TYR A 71 10.04 -6.87 10.11
C TYR A 71 10.31 -8.38 10.13
N LEU A 72 11.20 -8.88 9.27
CA LEU A 72 11.58 -10.28 9.20
C LEU A 72 12.34 -10.74 10.45
N SER A 73 13.20 -9.88 11.00
CA SER A 73 13.93 -10.16 12.24
C SER A 73 12.99 -10.34 13.44
N LEU A 74 11.91 -9.55 13.48
CA LEU A 74 10.88 -9.62 14.52
C LEU A 74 9.86 -10.75 14.28
N ASN A 75 9.77 -11.26 13.06
CA ASN A 75 8.80 -12.29 12.65
C ASN A 75 9.49 -13.44 11.91
N PRO A 76 10.38 -14.20 12.57
CA PRO A 76 11.25 -15.19 11.92
C PRO A 76 10.49 -16.35 11.26
N THR A 77 9.23 -16.60 11.63
CA THR A 77 8.38 -17.64 11.02
C THR A 77 7.80 -17.26 9.65
N LYS A 78 7.99 -16.01 9.16
CA LYS A 78 7.44 -15.51 7.89
C LYS A 78 8.41 -15.51 6.71
N VAL A 79 9.58 -16.14 6.88
CA VAL A 79 10.68 -16.09 5.90
C VAL A 79 10.36 -16.81 4.57
N ASP A 80 9.34 -17.67 4.53
CA ASP A 80 8.98 -18.47 3.35
C ASP A 80 7.85 -17.89 2.48
N ILE A 81 7.87 -16.60 2.15
CA ILE A 81 6.92 -16.05 1.16
C ILE A 81 7.66 -15.16 0.15
N THR A 82 8.37 -15.80 -0.78
CA THR A 82 8.05 -15.84 -2.22
C THR A 82 9.22 -16.50 -2.96
N PRO A 83 8.95 -17.59 -3.72
CA PRO A 83 8.72 -17.35 -5.14
C PRO A 83 7.58 -18.26 -5.65
N ASN A 84 6.35 -17.77 -5.63
CA ASN A 84 5.32 -18.18 -6.59
C ASN A 84 4.13 -17.24 -6.46
N LEU A 85 3.81 -16.57 -7.56
CA LEU A 85 2.62 -15.75 -7.71
C LEU A 85 1.41 -16.68 -7.96
N GLU A 86 1.13 -17.60 -7.04
CA GLU A 86 -0.07 -18.43 -7.10
C GLU A 86 -0.95 -18.14 -5.88
N GLY A 87 -1.95 -17.27 -6.09
CA GLY A 87 -3.06 -17.05 -5.16
C GLY A 87 -2.68 -16.38 -3.84
N PHE A 88 -3.38 -15.30 -3.48
CA PHE A 88 -3.30 -14.79 -2.10
C PHE A 88 -3.76 -15.90 -1.14
N PRO A 89 -2.95 -16.31 -0.15
CA PRO A 89 -3.35 -17.35 0.79
C PRO A 89 -4.46 -16.81 1.69
N THR A 90 -5.71 -17.19 1.41
CA THR A 90 -6.89 -16.85 2.20
C THR A 90 -6.97 -17.61 3.54
N GLN A 91 -6.10 -18.61 3.71
CA GLN A 91 -6.07 -19.52 4.86
C GLN A 91 -5.73 -18.83 6.20
N ASN A 92 -5.16 -17.62 6.15
CA ASN A 92 -4.75 -16.84 7.33
C ASN A 92 -5.68 -15.64 7.63
N LEU A 93 -6.80 -15.51 6.93
CA LEU A 93 -7.79 -14.46 7.20
C LEU A 93 -8.70 -14.91 8.36
N ILE A 94 -8.39 -14.44 9.57
CA ILE A 94 -9.22 -14.69 10.75
C ILE A 94 -10.46 -13.78 10.64
N ASN A 95 -11.66 -14.36 10.73
CA ASN A 95 -12.90 -13.59 10.83
C ASN A 95 -12.90 -12.80 12.13
N LEU A 96 -12.87 -11.47 12.04
CA LEU A 96 -12.97 -10.60 13.20
C LEU A 96 -14.42 -10.61 13.69
N ALA A 97 -14.67 -11.26 14.83
CA ALA A 97 -16.01 -11.33 15.42
C ALA A 97 -16.51 -9.91 15.77
N GLY A 98 -17.73 -9.58 15.35
CA GLY A 98 -18.39 -8.31 15.68
C GLY A 98 -18.42 -7.25 14.57
N THR A 99 -17.68 -7.43 13.47
CA THR A 99 -17.86 -6.61 12.26
C THR A 99 -18.91 -7.23 11.34
N GLY A 100 -20.13 -6.71 11.36
CA GLY A 100 -21.15 -7.05 10.36
C GLY A 100 -20.68 -6.63 8.96
N GLY A 101 -20.57 -7.59 8.05
CA GLY A 101 -20.21 -7.37 6.64
C GLY A 101 -19.33 -8.47 6.06
N PHE A 102 -19.28 -8.55 4.72
CA PHE A 102 -18.45 -9.48 3.94
C PHE A 102 -16.94 -9.15 4.06
N ALA A 103 -16.37 -9.24 5.25
CA ALA A 103 -14.96 -8.97 5.52
C ALA A 103 -14.07 -10.23 5.47
N GLY A 104 -14.67 -11.41 5.38
CA GLY A 104 -13.95 -12.68 5.23
C GLY A 104 -13.42 -12.93 3.82
N ALA A 105 -12.75 -14.07 3.65
CA ALA A 105 -12.15 -14.51 2.38
C ALA A 105 -13.18 -14.52 1.23
N GLU A 106 -14.40 -14.98 1.53
CA GLU A 106 -15.54 -14.98 0.63
C GLU A 106 -15.95 -13.58 0.15
N GLY A 107 -15.76 -12.55 0.99
CA GLY A 107 -16.08 -11.17 0.63
C GLY A 107 -15.06 -10.53 -0.32
N PHE A 108 -13.87 -11.09 -0.44
CA PHE A 108 -12.84 -10.60 -1.36
C PHE A 108 -13.12 -11.07 -2.80
N GLU A 109 -13.67 -12.27 -2.96
CA GLU A 109 -14.01 -12.87 -4.26
C GLU A 109 -15.19 -12.16 -4.93
N VAL A 110 -16.18 -11.71 -4.15
CA VAL A 110 -17.34 -10.95 -4.63
C VAL A 110 -16.97 -9.53 -5.10
N ARG A 111 -15.85 -8.98 -4.62
CA ARG A 111 -15.39 -7.62 -4.97
C ARG A 111 -14.46 -7.58 -6.19
N ARG A 112 -14.24 -8.71 -6.85
CA ARG A 112 -13.38 -8.82 -8.04
C ARG A 112 -14.08 -8.32 -9.30
#